data_AF-A0A2H6MU66-F1
#
_entry.id   AF-A0A2H6MU66-F1
#
_cell.length_a   1.000
_cell.length_b   1.000
_cell.length_c   1.000
_cell.angle_alpha   90.00
_cell.angle_beta   90.00
_cell.angle_gamma   90.00
#
_symmetry.space_group_name_H-M   'P 1'
#
loop_
_entity.id
_entity.type
_entity.pdbx_description
1 polymer ?
#
loop_
_entity_poly.entity_id
_entity_poly.type
_entity_poly.pdbx_seq_one_letter_code
_entity_poly.pdbx_strand_id
1 'polypeptide(L)'
;MADGEEPEKKRRRLEERRRRLAGERQREMGMAVDGGCGDNGDWEGRWNHVKKFLERSGPFTHPDFEPGTQPLDFLLNTCKVLVIGAGGLGCELLKNLALSGLRQIHVIDMDTIDLSNLNRQFLFR
;
A
#
# COMPACT_ATOMS: atom_id res chain seq x y z
N MET A 1 -0.39 27.57 36.83
CA MET A 1 -0.36 28.48 35.67
C MET A 1 0.14 27.65 34.50
N ALA A 2 -0.71 27.38 33.51
CA ALA A 2 -0.29 26.66 32.32
C ALA A 2 0.27 27.71 31.35
N ASP A 3 1.58 27.69 31.13
CA ASP A 3 2.24 28.49 30.11
C ASP A 3 1.72 28.02 28.73
N GLY A 4 0.72 28.74 28.22
CA GLY A 4 0.22 28.53 26.87
C GLY A 4 1.32 28.91 25.89
N GLU A 5 1.88 27.92 25.20
CA GLU A 5 2.82 28.20 24.11
C GLU A 5 2.18 29.12 23.08
N GLU A 6 2.87 30.23 22.79
CA GLU A 6 2.42 31.29 21.89
C GLU A 6 1.98 30.70 20.52
N PRO A 7 0.81 31.11 19.98
CA PRO A 7 0.21 30.49 18.79
C PRO A 7 1.15 30.41 17.59
N GLU A 8 2.03 31.39 17.43
CA GLU A 8 3.02 31.42 16.35
C GLU A 8 4.09 30.33 16.48
N LYS A 9 4.56 30.05 17.70
CA LYS A 9 5.56 29.02 17.96
C LYS A 9 5.02 27.63 17.65
N LYS A 10 3.73 27.40 17.95
CA LYS A 10 3.00 26.18 17.61
C LYS A 10 2.84 26.02 16.10
N ARG A 11 2.51 27.10 15.38
CA ARG A 11 2.41 27.10 13.90
C ARG A 11 3.75 26.78 13.24
N ARG A 12 4.83 27.41 13.70
CA ARG A 12 6.19 27.19 13.17
C ARG A 12 6.66 25.74 13.37
N ARG A 13 6.43 25.15 14.55
CA ARG A 13 6.73 23.73 14.81
C ARG A 13 5.92 22.79 13.94
N LEU A 14 4.66 23.11 13.67
CA LEU A 14 3.81 22.30 12.80
C LEU A 14 4.30 22.34 11.34
N GLU A 15 4.72 23.50 10.86
CA GLU A 15 5.31 23.66 9.52
C GLU A 15 6.66 22.95 9.39
N GLU A 16 7.53 23.03 10.40
CA GLU A 16 8.79 22.28 10.42
C GLU A 16 8.56 20.77 10.43
N ARG A 17 7.59 20.30 11.21
CA ARG A 17 7.20 18.88 11.22
C ARG A 17 6.64 18.43 9.87
N ARG A 18 5.82 19.25 9.22
CA ARG A 18 5.32 18.98 7.85
C ARG A 18 6.46 18.92 6.83
N ARG A 19 7.44 19.83 6.90
CA ARG A 19 8.61 19.83 6.03
C ARG A 19 9.50 18.59 6.25
N ARG A 20 9.71 18.18 7.50
CA ARG A 20 10.45 16.94 7.84
C ARG A 20 9.75 15.70 7.28
N LEU A 21 8.45 15.57 7.51
CA LEU A 21 7.65 14.44 6.99
C LEU A 21 7.60 14.42 5.45
N ALA A 22 7.62 15.58 4.80
CA ALA A 22 7.71 15.67 3.34
C ALA A 22 9.09 15.22 2.83
N GLY A 23 10.17 15.66 3.49
CA GLY A 23 11.53 15.24 3.15
C GLY A 23 11.80 13.75 3.41
N GLU A 24 11.23 13.19 4.47
CA GLU A 24 11.28 11.74 4.77
C GLU A 24 10.54 10.92 3.71
N ARG A 25 9.33 11.33 3.30
CA ARG A 25 8.62 10.69 2.17
C ARG A 25 9.43 10.70 0.87
N GLN A 26 10.12 11.81 0.62
CA GLN A 26 10.93 11.95 -0.60
C GLN A 26 12.19 11.09 -0.57
N ARG A 27 12.73 10.80 0.63
CA ARG A 27 13.83 9.85 0.83
C ARG A 27 13.37 8.39 0.77
N GLU A 28 12.20 8.05 1.32
CA GLU A 28 11.60 6.72 1.19
C GLU A 28 11.30 6.38 -0.29
N MET A 29 10.81 7.35 -1.07
CA MET A 29 10.65 7.17 -2.52
C MET A 29 11.98 6.90 -3.24
N GLY A 30 13.10 7.45 -2.75
CA GLY A 30 14.44 7.21 -3.29
C GLY A 30 15.13 5.91 -2.83
N MET A 31 14.48 5.13 -1.94
CA MET A 31 14.93 3.81 -1.50
C MET A 31 14.13 2.66 -2.15
N ALA A 32 13.13 2.98 -2.97
CA ALA A 32 12.57 1.99 -3.89
C ALA A 32 13.71 1.53 -4.82
N VAL A 33 14.05 0.25 -4.80
CA VAL A 33 14.99 -0.34 -5.76
C VAL A 33 14.47 -0.03 -7.16
N ASP A 34 15.18 0.88 -7.83
CA ASP A 34 14.88 1.39 -9.17
C ASP A 34 14.88 0.23 -10.19
N GLY A 35 13.73 -0.42 -10.35
CA GLY A 35 13.35 -1.03 -11.61
C GLY A 35 12.94 0.09 -12.56
N GLY A 36 13.92 0.83 -13.06
CA GLY A 36 13.69 2.01 -13.90
C GLY A 36 12.89 1.69 -15.17
N CYS A 37 11.68 2.23 -15.25
CA CYS A 37 11.07 2.71 -16.49
C CYS A 37 9.94 3.68 -16.10
N GLY A 38 9.78 4.79 -16.82
CA GLY A 38 8.66 5.74 -16.63
C GLY A 38 7.29 5.18 -17.04
N ASP A 39 7.16 3.86 -17.09
CA ASP A 39 5.94 3.09 -17.22
C ASP A 39 5.51 2.68 -15.80
N ASN A 40 4.22 2.73 -15.47
CA ASN A 40 3.70 2.22 -14.19
C ASN A 40 3.88 0.69 -14.03
N GLY A 41 4.66 0.06 -14.92
CA GLY A 41 4.88 -1.37 -15.04
C GLY A 41 3.62 -2.12 -15.47
N ASP A 42 2.59 -1.42 -15.93
CA ASP A 42 1.29 -1.99 -16.27
C ASP A 42 1.23 -2.29 -17.77
N TRP A 43 1.49 -3.55 -18.13
CA TRP A 43 1.30 -4.01 -19.51
C TRP A 43 -0.18 -4.14 -19.87
N GLU A 44 -0.45 -4.16 -21.18
CA GLU A 44 -1.80 -4.31 -21.71
C GLU A 44 -2.48 -5.57 -21.14
N GLY A 45 -3.69 -5.37 -20.60
CA GLY A 45 -4.51 -6.46 -20.08
C GLY A 45 -4.09 -7.04 -18.73
N ARG A 46 -3.03 -6.51 -18.07
CA ARG A 46 -2.58 -6.96 -16.73
C ARG A 46 -3.73 -7.12 -15.74
N TRP A 47 -4.63 -6.14 -15.71
CA TRP A 47 -5.74 -6.06 -14.75
C TRP A 47 -7.07 -6.60 -15.27
N ASN A 48 -7.10 -7.32 -16.39
CA ASN A 48 -8.35 -7.77 -17.03
C ASN A 48 -9.24 -8.61 -16.11
N HIS A 49 -8.66 -9.44 -15.24
CA HIS A 49 -9.43 -10.25 -14.30
C HIS A 49 -10.11 -9.39 -13.23
N VAL A 50 -9.41 -8.39 -12.70
CA VAL A 50 -9.93 -7.47 -11.68
C VAL A 50 -11.00 -6.55 -12.29
N LYS A 51 -10.72 -6.01 -13.49
CA LYS A 51 -11.65 -5.13 -14.23
C LYS A 51 -13.03 -5.74 -14.45
N LYS A 52 -13.12 -7.05 -14.68
CA LYS A 52 -14.42 -7.74 -14.84
C LYS A 52 -15.34 -7.57 -13.63
N PHE A 53 -14.80 -7.41 -12.43
CA PHE A 53 -15.57 -7.21 -11.20
C PHE A 53 -15.83 -5.74 -10.89
N LEU A 54 -14.98 -4.83 -11.37
CA LEU A 54 -15.09 -3.40 -11.07
C LEU A 54 -15.86 -2.62 -12.13
N GLU A 55 -15.80 -3.04 -13.39
CA GLU A 55 -16.39 -2.31 -14.53
C GLU A 55 -17.78 -2.86 -14.93
N ARG A 56 -18.25 -3.94 -14.30
CA ARG A 56 -19.51 -4.62 -14.65
C ARG A 56 -20.40 -4.73 -13.43
N SER A 57 -21.68 -4.49 -13.59
CA SER A 57 -22.70 -4.77 -12.57
C SER A 57 -23.04 -6.27 -12.52
N GLY A 58 -23.67 -6.69 -11.43
CA GLY A 58 -24.17 -8.06 -11.27
C GLY A 58 -25.26 -8.15 -10.21
N PRO A 59 -26.07 -9.21 -10.20
CA PRO A 59 -27.20 -9.35 -9.27
C PRO A 59 -26.81 -9.53 -7.81
N PHE A 60 -25.52 -9.79 -7.53
CA PHE A 60 -24.98 -10.02 -6.19
C PHE A 60 -24.00 -8.92 -5.75
N THR A 61 -24.01 -7.76 -6.39
CA THR A 61 -23.15 -6.63 -5.99
C THR A 61 -23.67 -5.99 -4.71
N HIS A 62 -22.77 -5.36 -3.95
CA HIS A 62 -23.16 -4.54 -2.81
C HIS A 62 -24.11 -3.40 -3.25
N PRO A 63 -25.11 -2.99 -2.45
CA PRO A 63 -26.04 -1.92 -2.85
C PRO A 63 -25.36 -0.59 -3.21
N ASP A 64 -24.25 -0.28 -2.55
CA ASP A 64 -23.45 0.94 -2.79
C ASP A 64 -22.39 0.77 -3.90
N PHE A 65 -22.40 -0.36 -4.62
CA PHE A 65 -21.43 -0.59 -5.69
C PHE A 65 -21.82 0.16 -6.96
N GLU A 66 -20.92 1.03 -7.44
CA GLU A 66 -21.02 1.67 -8.74
C GLU A 66 -19.95 1.11 -9.69
N PRO A 67 -20.33 0.47 -10.82
CA PRO A 67 -19.36 -0.04 -11.77
C PRO A 67 -18.66 1.12 -12.52
N GLY A 68 -17.35 1.00 -12.70
CA GLY A 68 -16.58 2.02 -13.40
C GLY A 68 -15.09 1.70 -13.51
N THR A 69 -14.33 2.58 -14.13
CA THR A 69 -12.88 2.47 -14.25
C THR A 69 -12.14 3.07 -13.05
N GLN A 70 -12.80 4.00 -12.33
CA GLN A 70 -12.26 4.71 -11.18
C GLN A 70 -11.92 3.78 -9.98
N PRO A 71 -12.70 2.73 -9.65
CA PRO A 71 -12.37 1.85 -8.54
C PRO A 71 -11.00 1.19 -8.66
N LEU A 72 -10.57 0.80 -9.87
CA LEU A 72 -9.24 0.21 -10.07
C LEU A 72 -8.13 1.23 -9.78
N ASP A 73 -8.28 2.46 -10.25
CA ASP A 73 -7.34 3.55 -9.95
C ASP A 73 -7.26 3.81 -8.43
N PHE A 74 -8.41 3.81 -7.74
CA PHE A 74 -8.45 3.93 -6.29
C PHE A 74 -7.71 2.79 -5.58
N LEU A 75 -7.92 1.53 -5.98
CA LEU A 75 -7.22 0.37 -5.40
C LEU A 75 -5.70 0.48 -5.57
N LEU A 76 -5.25 0.87 -6.77
CA LEU A 76 -3.82 0.97 -7.09
C LEU A 76 -3.16 2.17 -6.41
N ASN A 77 -3.82 3.31 -6.34
CA ASN A 77 -3.18 4.60 -6.04
C ASN A 77 -3.60 5.23 -4.71
N THR A 78 -4.64 4.72 -4.05
CA THR A 78 -5.16 5.35 -2.81
C THR A 78 -5.40 4.35 -1.68
N CYS A 79 -5.86 3.13 -1.98
CA CYS A 79 -6.20 2.14 -0.95
C CYS A 79 -4.95 1.68 -0.20
N LYS A 80 -4.91 1.93 1.12
CA LYS A 80 -3.81 1.55 2.02
C LYS A 80 -4.21 0.35 2.86
N VAL A 81 -3.37 -0.69 2.82
CA VAL A 81 -3.59 -1.93 3.57
C VAL A 81 -2.40 -2.19 4.48
N LEU A 82 -2.67 -2.61 5.71
CA LEU A 82 -1.68 -3.08 6.66
C LEU A 82 -1.83 -4.59 6.84
N VAL A 83 -0.77 -5.33 6.54
CA VAL A 83 -0.65 -6.77 6.80
C VAL A 83 0.18 -6.94 8.08
N ILE A 84 -0.36 -7.68 9.04
CA ILE A 84 0.33 -8.00 10.30
C ILE A 84 0.73 -9.47 10.24
N GLY A 85 2.03 -9.73 10.27
CA GLY A 85 2.66 -11.02 10.02
C GLY A 85 3.04 -11.20 8.55
N ALA A 86 4.30 -11.56 8.32
CA ALA A 86 4.93 -11.99 7.07
C ALA A 86 5.25 -13.50 7.07
N GLY A 87 4.94 -14.23 8.14
CA GLY A 87 4.94 -15.70 8.15
C GLY A 87 3.96 -16.31 7.13
N GLY A 88 3.87 -17.64 7.03
CA GLY A 88 3.20 -18.35 5.90
C GLY A 88 1.92 -17.72 5.34
N LEU A 89 0.98 -17.31 6.20
CA LEU A 89 -0.24 -16.62 5.79
C LEU A 89 0.02 -15.21 5.22
N GLY A 90 0.91 -14.46 5.84
CA GLY A 90 1.40 -13.16 5.36
C GLY A 90 2.05 -13.24 3.99
N CYS A 91 2.91 -14.24 3.74
CA CYS A 91 3.48 -14.48 2.42
C CYS A 91 2.39 -14.68 1.35
N GLU A 92 1.40 -15.52 1.64
CA GLU A 92 0.27 -15.78 0.74
C GLU A 92 -0.61 -14.53 0.54
N LEU A 93 -0.91 -13.80 1.61
CA LEU A 93 -1.69 -12.57 1.56
C LEU A 93 -1.00 -11.51 0.70
N LEU A 94 0.31 -11.31 0.86
CA LEU A 94 1.05 -10.32 0.08
C LEU A 94 0.97 -10.59 -1.41
N LYS A 95 1.17 -11.85 -1.81
CA LYS A 95 0.99 -12.29 -3.20
C LYS A 95 -0.43 -12.00 -3.69
N ASN A 96 -1.44 -12.41 -2.92
CA ASN A 96 -2.83 -12.27 -3.31
C ASN A 96 -3.24 -10.79 -3.44
N LEU A 97 -2.93 -9.95 -2.45
CA LEU A 97 -3.27 -8.52 -2.45
C LEU A 97 -2.58 -7.79 -3.62
N ALA A 98 -1.29 -8.06 -3.85
CA ALA A 98 -0.55 -7.46 -4.96
C ALA A 98 -1.16 -7.82 -6.32
N LEU A 99 -1.55 -9.09 -6.52
CA LEU A 99 -2.17 -9.55 -7.77
C LEU A 99 -3.65 -9.15 -7.91
N SER A 100 -4.28 -8.67 -6.84
CA SER A 100 -5.65 -8.12 -6.85
C SER A 100 -5.72 -6.61 -7.08
N GLY A 101 -4.59 -5.94 -7.28
CA GLY A 101 -4.56 -4.50 -7.63
C GLY A 101 -4.33 -3.56 -6.45
N LEU A 102 -3.81 -4.05 -5.32
CA LEU A 102 -3.39 -3.21 -4.19
C LEU A 102 -1.88 -2.96 -4.25
N ARG A 103 -1.47 -1.69 -4.21
CA ARG A 103 -0.04 -1.31 -4.22
C ARG A 103 0.46 -0.78 -2.89
N GLN A 104 -0.37 -0.03 -2.16
CA GLN A 104 0.04 0.57 -0.88
C GLN A 104 -0.17 -0.42 0.25
N ILE A 105 0.72 -1.40 0.33
CA ILE A 105 0.69 -2.46 1.35
C ILE A 105 1.86 -2.23 2.31
N HIS A 106 1.54 -2.06 3.58
CA HIS A 106 2.52 -2.06 4.68
C HIS A 106 2.51 -3.42 5.36
N VAL A 107 3.67 -3.90 5.78
CA VAL A 107 3.81 -5.17 6.50
C VAL A 107 4.53 -4.94 7.81
N ILE A 108 4.03 -5.54 8.88
CA ILE A 108 4.70 -5.57 10.18
C ILE A 108 4.87 -7.03 10.57
N ASP A 109 6.10 -7.45 10.84
CA ASP A 109 6.43 -8.74 11.44
C ASP A 109 7.47 -8.50 12.54
N MET A 110 7.38 -9.24 13.65
CA MET A 110 8.31 -9.16 14.78
C MET A 110 9.28 -10.34 14.81
N ASP A 111 9.08 -11.35 13.96
CA ASP A 111 9.90 -12.55 13.88
C ASP A 111 11.06 -12.38 12.89
N THR A 112 12.12 -13.16 13.11
CA THR A 112 13.23 -13.32 12.18
C THR A 112 13.08 -14.61 11.37
N ILE A 113 13.62 -14.63 10.15
CA ILE A 113 13.57 -15.81 9.29
C ILE A 113 14.34 -16.98 9.93
N ASP A 114 13.69 -18.14 10.05
CA ASP A 114 14.28 -19.40 10.50
C ASP A 114 14.27 -20.45 9.37
N LEU A 115 15.23 -21.38 9.34
CA LEU A 115 15.29 -22.47 8.34
C LEU A 115 14.00 -23.28 8.25
N SER A 116 13.34 -23.51 9.39
CA SER A 116 12.05 -24.20 9.49
C SER A 116 10.91 -23.47 8.77
N ASN A 117 11.09 -22.20 8.39
CA ASN A 117 10.10 -21.38 7.70
C ASN A 117 10.11 -21.59 6.18
N LEU A 118 11.24 -22.01 5.61
CA LEU A 118 11.46 -22.06 4.15
C LEU A 118 10.55 -23.07 3.43
N ASN A 119 9.97 -24.03 4.15
CA ASN A 119 9.04 -25.01 3.59
C ASN A 119 7.65 -24.43 3.23
N ARG A 120 7.31 -23.24 3.74
CA ARG A 120 5.98 -22.63 3.57
C ARG A 120 6.00 -21.12 3.33
N GLN A 121 7.13 -20.45 3.59
CA GLN A 121 7.29 -19.00 3.45
C GLN A 121 8.13 -18.72 2.21
N PHE A 122 7.52 -18.91 1.03
CA PHE A 122 8.21 -18.89 -0.26
C PHE A 122 8.82 -17.54 -0.67
N LEU A 123 8.57 -16.48 0.10
CA LEU A 123 9.21 -15.17 -0.07
C LEU A 123 10.62 -15.11 0.54
N PHE A 124 11.00 -16.08 1.38
CA PHE A 124 12.30 -16.13 2.04
C PHE A 124 13.25 -17.11 1.35
N ARG A 125 14.56 -16.87 1.50
CA ARG A 125 15.65 -17.62 0.86
C ARG A 125 16.77 -17.91 1.84
#